data_AF-A0A5N0YM52-F1
#
_entry.id   AF-A0A5N0YM52-F1
#
_cell.length_a   1.000
_cell.length_b   1.000
_cell.length_c   1.000
_cell.angle_alpha   90.00
_cell.angle_beta   90.00
_cell.angle_gamma   90.00
#
_symmetry.space_group_name_H-M   'P 1'
#
loop_
_entity.id
_entity.type
_entity.pdbx_description
1 polymer ?
#
loop_
_entity_poly.entity_id
_entity_poly.type
_entity_poly.pdbx_seq_one_letter_code
_entity_poly.pdbx_strand_id
1 'polypeptide(L)'
;MNEYLDEVFNELQELPEDDRFDLIQYYEEYFLDSGKTMEKILEEYGTPKQFALKLKINYFSELDDSNGGKVNTKSSKRQVRLIWMVIIGLCASPLLIPLAIGFIAVIFGLMLALLMIIAAIYVGCISILGVGLFAIISGVGVLGQSVTSGLFYVGMGLFATGSVVFFVPILLKLTKLLFQMMMNFVKWVGRRFVTNRTIHPSKI
;
A
#
# COMPACT_ATOMS: atom_id res chain seq x y z
N MET A 1 -48.86 34.37 -14.89
CA MET A 1 -47.47 34.08 -15.24
C MET A 1 -46.55 34.76 -14.25
N ASN A 2 -46.35 36.08 -14.37
CA ASN A 2 -45.46 36.89 -13.52
C ASN A 2 -45.70 36.65 -12.01
N GLU A 3 -46.94 36.76 -11.53
CA GLU A 3 -47.32 36.50 -10.13
C GLU A 3 -46.85 35.13 -9.57
N TYR A 4 -46.79 34.08 -10.42
CA TYR A 4 -46.24 32.77 -10.03
C TYR A 4 -44.70 32.81 -9.94
N LEU A 5 -44.04 33.46 -10.90
CA LEU A 5 -42.58 33.63 -10.90
C LEU A 5 -42.10 34.58 -9.79
N ASP A 6 -42.90 35.60 -9.45
CA ASP A 6 -42.66 36.51 -8.32
C ASP A 6 -42.72 35.75 -6.98
N GLU A 7 -43.68 34.84 -6.77
CA GLU A 7 -43.70 34.00 -5.57
C GLU A 7 -42.50 33.03 -5.54
N VAL A 8 -42.11 32.45 -6.69
CA VAL A 8 -40.90 31.62 -6.80
C VAL A 8 -39.64 32.43 -6.47
N PHE A 9 -39.48 33.64 -7.02
CA PHE A 9 -38.33 34.53 -6.73
C PHE A 9 -38.24 34.90 -5.25
N ASN A 10 -39.38 35.12 -4.58
CA ASN A 10 -39.43 35.37 -3.14
C ASN A 10 -39.05 34.13 -2.31
N GLU A 11 -39.46 32.92 -2.73
CA GLU A 11 -39.00 31.67 -2.09
C GLU A 11 -37.49 31.41 -2.35
N LEU A 12 -36.91 31.94 -3.44
CA LEU A 12 -35.49 31.81 -3.79
C LEU A 12 -34.54 32.80 -3.09
N GLN A 13 -34.98 33.53 -2.05
CA GLN A 13 -34.12 34.44 -1.26
C GLN A 13 -32.89 33.79 -0.60
N GLU A 14 -32.79 32.46 -0.57
CA GLU A 14 -31.61 31.72 -0.10
C GLU A 14 -30.48 31.62 -1.16
N LEU A 15 -30.74 32.00 -2.41
CA LEU A 15 -29.76 32.08 -3.50
C LEU A 15 -29.22 33.52 -3.63
N PRO A 16 -28.01 33.69 -4.20
CA PRO A 16 -27.48 35.01 -4.58
C PRO A 16 -28.45 35.80 -5.48
N GLU A 17 -28.45 37.13 -5.35
CA GLU A 17 -29.27 38.06 -6.14
C GLU A 17 -29.17 37.78 -7.65
N ASP A 18 -27.93 37.66 -8.15
CA ASP A 18 -27.63 37.46 -9.57
C ASP A 18 -28.14 36.08 -10.06
N ASP A 19 -27.72 35.00 -9.37
CA ASP A 19 -28.08 33.62 -9.74
C ASP A 19 -29.61 33.40 -9.74
N ARG A 20 -30.35 33.98 -8.78
CA ARG A 20 -31.82 33.84 -8.75
C ARG A 20 -32.53 34.69 -9.82
N PHE A 21 -31.91 35.79 -10.26
CA PHE A 21 -32.43 36.60 -11.36
C PHE A 21 -32.26 35.88 -12.69
N ASP A 22 -31.03 35.39 -12.98
CA ASP A 22 -30.72 34.59 -14.18
C ASP A 22 -31.62 33.34 -14.28
N LEU A 23 -31.84 32.63 -13.16
CA LEU A 23 -32.74 31.48 -13.10
C LEU A 23 -34.19 31.85 -13.43
N ILE A 24 -34.74 32.92 -12.86
CA ILE A 24 -36.12 33.33 -13.16
C ILE A 24 -36.26 33.83 -14.60
N GLN A 25 -35.29 34.60 -15.11
CA GLN A 25 -35.30 35.08 -16.49
C GLN A 25 -35.28 33.91 -17.50
N TYR A 26 -34.45 32.88 -17.26
CA TYR A 26 -34.41 31.68 -18.10
C TYR A 26 -35.76 30.94 -18.14
N TYR A 27 -36.42 30.77 -16.98
CA TYR A 27 -37.73 30.12 -16.93
C TYR A 27 -38.87 31.01 -17.43
N GLU A 28 -38.77 32.34 -17.34
CA GLU A 28 -39.71 33.27 -17.96
C GLU A 28 -39.65 33.15 -19.50
N GLU A 29 -38.46 33.24 -20.10
CA GLU A 29 -38.26 33.06 -21.54
C GLU A 29 -38.74 31.67 -22.01
N TYR A 30 -38.39 30.61 -21.28
CA TYR A 30 -38.85 29.25 -21.57
C TYR A 30 -40.38 29.11 -21.51
N PHE A 31 -41.05 29.67 -20.49
CA PHE A 31 -42.50 29.60 -20.39
C PHE A 31 -43.21 30.40 -21.49
N LEU A 32 -42.67 31.57 -21.86
CA LEU A 32 -43.18 32.40 -22.96
C LEU A 32 -43.04 31.68 -24.32
N ASP A 33 -41.87 31.15 -24.65
CA ASP A 33 -41.62 30.43 -25.93
C ASP A 33 -42.41 29.11 -26.00
N SER A 34 -42.58 28.41 -24.87
CA SER A 34 -43.32 27.14 -24.83
C SER A 34 -44.82 27.27 -25.12
N GLY A 35 -45.40 28.48 -25.04
CA GLY A 35 -46.83 28.74 -25.22
C GLY A 35 -47.76 27.99 -24.25
N LYS A 36 -47.22 27.46 -23.14
CA LYS A 36 -47.98 26.65 -22.17
C LYS A 36 -48.96 27.51 -21.36
N THR A 37 -50.19 27.03 -21.19
CA THR A 37 -51.16 27.66 -20.29
C THR A 37 -50.73 27.49 -18.81
N MET A 38 -51.14 28.43 -17.96
CA MET A 38 -50.78 28.45 -16.53
C MET A 38 -51.10 27.13 -15.81
N GLU A 39 -52.22 26.49 -16.17
CA GLU A 39 -52.65 25.19 -15.63
C GLU A 39 -51.65 24.06 -15.93
N LYS A 40 -51.09 24.03 -17.15
CA LYS A 40 -50.07 23.02 -17.53
C LYS A 40 -48.76 23.23 -16.79
N ILE A 41 -48.38 24.49 -16.55
CA ILE A 41 -47.17 24.81 -15.78
C ILE A 41 -47.34 24.42 -14.30
N LEU A 42 -48.54 24.59 -13.72
CA LEU A 42 -48.88 24.09 -12.39
C LEU A 42 -48.90 22.56 -12.32
N GLU A 43 -49.35 21.87 -13.38
CA GLU A 43 -49.35 20.40 -13.49
C GLU A 43 -47.92 19.83 -13.60
N GLU A 44 -47.06 20.46 -14.42
CA GLU A 44 -45.72 19.99 -14.76
C GLU A 44 -44.66 20.36 -13.69
N TYR A 45 -44.73 21.58 -13.14
CA TYR A 45 -43.73 22.10 -12.20
C TYR A 45 -44.20 22.09 -10.74
N GLY A 46 -45.51 22.11 -10.49
CA GLY A 46 -46.11 22.11 -9.14
C GLY A 46 -46.47 23.50 -8.64
N THR A 47 -46.59 23.66 -7.32
CA THR A 47 -46.83 24.98 -6.70
C THR A 47 -45.55 25.83 -6.68
N PRO A 48 -45.63 27.18 -6.55
CA PRO A 48 -44.46 28.06 -6.49
C PRO A 48 -43.37 27.58 -5.52
N LYS A 49 -43.77 27.18 -4.31
CA LYS A 49 -42.87 26.67 -3.26
C LYS A 49 -42.24 25.33 -3.63
N GLN A 50 -42.97 24.44 -4.31
CA GLN A 50 -42.43 23.17 -4.79
C GLN A 50 -41.43 23.38 -5.94
N PHE A 51 -41.71 24.30 -6.86
CA PHE A 51 -40.80 24.63 -7.95
C PHE A 51 -39.54 25.34 -7.44
N ALA A 52 -39.67 26.33 -6.55
CA ALA A 52 -38.54 26.97 -5.88
C ALA A 52 -37.66 25.95 -5.13
N LEU A 53 -38.25 24.99 -4.43
CA LEU A 53 -37.52 23.93 -3.72
C LEU A 53 -36.81 22.95 -4.68
N LYS A 54 -37.41 22.59 -5.82
CA LYS A 54 -36.73 21.84 -6.89
C LYS A 54 -35.53 22.64 -7.44
N LEU A 55 -35.69 23.93 -7.68
CA LEU A 55 -34.65 24.82 -8.19
C LEU A 55 -33.48 24.95 -7.22
N LYS A 56 -33.77 25.16 -5.92
CA LYS A 56 -32.79 25.11 -4.82
C LYS A 56 -32.01 23.81 -4.83
N ILE A 57 -32.69 22.66 -4.89
CA ILE A 57 -32.02 21.35 -4.86
C ILE A 57 -31.10 21.18 -6.06
N ASN A 58 -31.54 21.54 -7.28
CA ASN A 58 -30.70 21.44 -8.47
C ASN A 58 -29.48 22.37 -8.40
N TYR A 59 -29.69 23.66 -8.10
CA TYR A 59 -28.62 24.64 -7.92
C TYR A 59 -27.62 24.20 -6.84
N PHE A 60 -28.08 23.70 -5.67
CA PHE A 60 -27.21 23.17 -4.62
C PHE A 60 -26.60 21.79 -4.93
N SER A 61 -27.10 21.06 -5.94
CA SER A 61 -26.51 19.78 -6.39
C SER A 61 -25.45 19.99 -7.48
N GLU A 62 -25.64 20.95 -8.39
CA GLU A 62 -24.55 21.43 -9.27
C GLU A 62 -23.47 22.15 -8.42
N LEU A 63 -23.90 22.90 -7.40
CA LEU A 63 -23.05 23.33 -6.28
C LEU A 63 -22.77 22.24 -5.23
N ASP A 64 -22.94 20.96 -5.57
CA ASP A 64 -22.14 19.86 -5.00
C ASP A 64 -21.54 18.89 -6.06
N ASP A 65 -21.19 19.35 -7.29
CA ASP A 65 -20.61 18.56 -8.43
C ASP A 65 -19.46 19.25 -9.30
N SER A 66 -18.27 19.75 -8.82
CA SER A 66 -17.16 20.32 -9.71
C SER A 66 -15.58 20.09 -9.69
N ASN A 67 -14.66 19.62 -8.80
CA ASN A 67 -14.57 19.19 -7.39
C ASN A 67 -14.13 17.72 -7.13
N GLY A 68 -14.65 17.10 -6.05
CA GLY A 68 -14.32 15.76 -5.55
C GLY A 68 -14.92 14.59 -6.34
N GLY A 69 -14.27 14.20 -7.44
CA GLY A 69 -14.92 13.49 -8.55
C GLY A 69 -15.60 14.45 -9.53
N LYS A 70 -15.46 15.76 -9.25
CA LYS A 70 -16.48 16.80 -9.35
C LYS A 70 -17.52 16.73 -8.20
N VAL A 71 -17.37 17.64 -7.20
CA VAL A 71 -18.17 17.96 -5.96
C VAL A 71 -18.07 19.50 -5.61
N ASN A 72 -18.81 20.14 -4.70
CA ASN A 72 -18.84 21.62 -4.46
C ASN A 72 -17.55 22.36 -3.96
N THR A 73 -17.61 23.72 -3.85
CA THR A 73 -16.55 24.61 -3.27
C THR A 73 -16.97 25.28 -1.94
N LYS A 74 -16.15 26.21 -1.43
CA LYS A 74 -16.44 27.17 -0.34
C LYS A 74 -16.91 26.60 1.01
N SER A 75 -16.07 25.79 1.61
CA SER A 75 -15.70 26.08 3.01
C SER A 75 -14.18 26.14 3.17
N SER A 76 -13.68 27.22 3.77
CA SER A 76 -12.23 27.45 3.94
C SER A 76 -11.56 26.28 4.69
N LYS A 77 -12.24 25.70 5.69
CA LYS A 77 -11.78 24.49 6.40
C LYS A 77 -11.63 23.26 5.48
N ARG A 78 -12.45 23.10 4.43
CA ARG A 78 -12.32 22.01 3.43
C ARG A 78 -11.19 22.31 2.45
N GLN A 79 -11.03 23.57 2.00
CA GLN A 79 -9.89 23.98 1.16
C GLN A 79 -8.55 23.83 1.88
N VAL A 80 -8.39 24.33 3.11
CA VAL A 80 -7.17 24.14 3.90
C VAL A 80 -6.90 22.65 4.14
N ARG A 81 -7.94 21.84 4.42
CA ARG A 81 -7.78 20.38 4.57
C ARG A 81 -7.38 19.68 3.27
N LEU A 82 -7.89 20.12 2.11
CA LEU A 82 -7.48 19.61 0.79
C LEU A 82 -6.05 20.03 0.46
N ILE A 83 -5.67 21.29 0.67
CA ILE A 83 -4.30 21.78 0.49
C ILE A 83 -3.34 21.02 1.42
N TRP A 84 -3.73 20.77 2.67
CA TRP A 84 -2.92 20.00 3.62
C TRP A 84 -2.82 18.52 3.23
N MET A 85 -3.89 17.89 2.71
CA MET A 85 -3.83 16.55 2.13
C MET A 85 -3.00 16.49 0.84
N VAL A 86 -3.03 17.52 0.00
CA VAL A 86 -2.20 17.62 -1.21
C VAL A 86 -0.74 17.83 -0.84
N ILE A 87 -0.42 18.65 0.16
CA ILE A 87 0.95 18.81 0.69
C ILE A 87 1.44 17.49 1.31
N ILE A 88 0.62 16.83 2.13
CA ILE A 88 0.95 15.50 2.67
C ILE A 88 1.15 14.49 1.54
N GLY A 89 0.32 14.50 0.49
CA GLY A 89 0.47 13.64 -0.68
C GLY A 89 1.71 13.96 -1.53
N LEU A 90 2.04 15.24 -1.69
CA LEU A 90 3.19 15.73 -2.45
C LEU A 90 4.51 15.59 -1.70
N CYS A 91 4.49 15.49 -0.36
CA CYS A 91 5.62 15.05 0.45
C CYS A 91 5.69 13.51 0.54
N ALA A 92 4.55 12.83 0.63
CA ALA A 92 4.49 11.37 0.68
C ALA A 92 4.93 10.72 -0.64
N SER A 93 4.59 11.29 -1.79
CA SER A 93 4.98 10.78 -3.12
C SER A 93 6.51 10.64 -3.31
N PRO A 94 7.34 11.69 -3.13
CA PRO A 94 8.79 11.60 -3.18
C PRO A 94 9.41 10.90 -1.95
N LEU A 95 8.64 10.65 -0.88
CA LEU A 95 9.05 9.72 0.19
C LEU A 95 8.75 8.26 -0.18
N LEU A 96 7.69 7.97 -0.93
CA LEU A 96 7.24 6.61 -1.23
C LEU A 96 8.26 5.83 -2.05
N ILE A 97 8.90 6.50 -3.01
CA ILE A 97 9.93 5.93 -3.89
C ILE A 97 11.18 5.50 -3.08
N PRO A 98 11.88 6.39 -2.34
CA PRO A 98 13.02 5.99 -1.52
C PRO A 98 12.63 5.09 -0.34
N LEU A 99 11.41 5.21 0.21
CA LEU A 99 10.93 4.29 1.25
C LEU A 99 10.73 2.87 0.69
N ALA A 100 10.15 2.72 -0.51
CA ALA A 100 10.01 1.42 -1.16
C ALA A 100 11.37 0.80 -1.52
N ILE A 101 12.29 1.59 -2.08
CA ILE A 101 13.67 1.17 -2.36
C ILE A 101 14.38 0.76 -1.07
N GLY A 102 14.25 1.56 0.00
CA GLY A 102 14.80 1.27 1.32
C GLY A 102 14.23 0.00 1.94
N PHE A 103 12.92 -0.24 1.83
CA PHE A 103 12.28 -1.46 2.34
C PHE A 103 12.75 -2.72 1.57
N ILE A 104 12.92 -2.61 0.25
CA ILE A 104 13.50 -3.67 -0.58
C ILE A 104 14.98 -3.89 -0.22
N ALA A 105 15.76 -2.83 -0.01
CA ALA A 105 17.16 -2.91 0.39
C ALA A 105 17.35 -3.52 1.79
N VAL A 106 16.44 -3.24 2.74
CA VAL A 106 16.42 -3.87 4.06
C VAL A 106 16.08 -5.36 3.97
N ILE A 107 15.09 -5.75 3.16
CA ILE A 107 14.77 -7.17 2.93
C ILE A 107 15.95 -7.90 2.27
N PHE A 108 16.57 -7.30 1.26
CA PHE A 108 17.72 -7.89 0.57
C PHE A 108 18.95 -7.99 1.47
N GLY A 109 19.25 -6.92 2.22
CA GLY A 109 20.33 -6.89 3.22
C GLY A 109 20.13 -7.92 4.34
N LEU A 110 18.89 -8.11 4.80
CA LEU A 110 18.54 -9.16 5.77
C LEU A 110 18.80 -10.56 5.20
N MET A 111 18.38 -10.83 3.96
CA MET A 111 18.69 -12.11 3.27
C MET A 111 20.20 -12.33 3.14
N LEU A 112 20.95 -11.29 2.76
CA LEU A 112 22.40 -11.35 2.57
C LEU A 112 23.14 -11.57 3.90
N ALA A 113 22.74 -10.87 4.97
CA ALA A 113 23.28 -11.06 6.31
C ALA A 113 23.02 -12.48 6.83
N LEU A 114 21.82 -13.02 6.60
CA LEU A 114 21.46 -14.40 6.97
C LEU A 114 22.35 -15.41 6.21
N LEU A 115 22.59 -15.19 4.91
CA LEU A 115 23.51 -16.01 4.12
C LEU A 115 24.97 -15.93 4.62
N MET A 116 25.45 -14.74 5.01
CA MET A 116 26.78 -14.56 5.60
C MET A 116 26.91 -15.27 6.95
N ILE A 117 25.86 -15.30 7.78
CA ILE A 117 25.85 -16.06 9.04
C ILE A 117 25.97 -17.57 8.78
N ILE A 118 25.24 -18.11 7.80
CA ILE A 118 25.36 -19.54 7.39
C ILE A 118 26.79 -19.83 6.94
N ALA A 119 27.38 -18.96 6.11
CA ALA A 119 28.74 -19.13 5.60
C ALA A 119 29.79 -19.09 6.73
N ALA A 120 29.65 -18.17 7.69
CA ALA A 120 30.52 -18.08 8.85
C ALA A 120 30.46 -19.34 9.74
N ILE A 121 29.26 -19.91 9.95
CA ILE A 121 29.10 -21.17 10.68
C ILE A 121 29.75 -22.34 9.92
N TYR A 122 29.60 -22.40 8.59
CA TYR A 122 30.25 -23.41 7.76
C TYR A 122 31.78 -23.35 7.85
N VAL A 123 32.36 -22.15 7.73
CA VAL A 123 33.80 -21.93 7.88
C VAL A 123 34.25 -22.28 9.30
N GLY A 124 33.49 -21.90 10.33
CA GLY A 124 33.75 -22.27 11.72
C GLY A 124 33.84 -23.79 11.93
N CYS A 125 32.90 -24.56 11.38
CA CYS A 125 32.94 -26.03 11.44
C CYS A 125 34.18 -26.60 10.74
N ILE A 126 34.55 -26.08 9.57
CA ILE A 126 35.76 -26.51 8.84
C ILE A 126 37.03 -26.20 9.66
N SER A 127 37.12 -25.02 10.26
CA SER A 127 38.23 -24.63 11.14
C SER A 127 38.33 -25.51 12.38
N ILE A 128 37.20 -25.86 13.03
CA ILE A 128 37.18 -26.75 14.21
C ILE A 128 37.63 -28.17 13.82
N LEU A 129 37.22 -28.68 12.65
CA LEU A 129 37.71 -29.97 12.15
C LEU A 129 39.23 -29.92 11.88
N GLY A 130 39.73 -28.86 11.27
CA GLY A 130 41.16 -28.66 11.02
C GLY A 130 41.98 -28.64 12.32
N VAL A 131 41.55 -27.84 13.31
CA VAL A 131 42.20 -27.76 14.64
C VAL A 131 42.10 -29.09 15.38
N GLY A 132 40.95 -29.78 15.33
CA GLY A 132 40.77 -31.09 15.96
C GLY A 132 41.69 -32.17 15.37
N LEU A 133 41.85 -32.19 14.04
CA LEU A 133 42.78 -33.11 13.38
C LEU A 133 44.24 -32.79 13.74
N PHE A 134 44.61 -31.51 13.78
CA PHE A 134 45.95 -31.07 14.19
C PHE A 134 46.26 -31.39 15.65
N ALA A 135 45.27 -31.29 16.54
CA ALA A 135 45.37 -31.66 17.96
C ALA A 135 45.52 -33.18 18.19
N ILE A 136 44.92 -34.02 17.34
CA ILE A 136 45.16 -35.47 17.36
C ILE A 136 46.60 -35.77 16.93
N ILE A 137 47.09 -35.14 15.86
CA ILE A 137 48.47 -35.34 15.36
C ILE A 137 49.51 -34.87 16.40
N SER A 138 49.34 -33.69 17.01
CA SER A 138 50.25 -33.22 18.05
C SER A 138 50.14 -34.05 19.34
N GLY A 139 48.92 -34.47 19.72
CA GLY A 139 48.69 -35.38 20.85
C GLY A 139 49.46 -36.70 20.71
N VAL A 140 49.47 -37.30 19.51
CA VAL A 140 50.26 -38.51 19.22
C VAL A 140 51.77 -38.25 19.33
N GLY A 141 52.27 -37.09 18.93
CA GLY A 141 53.67 -36.69 19.15
C GLY A 141 54.04 -36.57 20.64
N VAL A 142 53.11 -36.09 21.47
CA VAL A 142 53.33 -35.89 22.93
C VAL A 142 53.22 -37.19 23.74
N LEU A 143 52.58 -38.25 23.21
CA LEU A 143 52.53 -39.57 23.88
C LEU A 143 53.92 -40.12 24.24
N GLY A 144 54.96 -39.78 23.46
CA GLY A 144 56.34 -40.19 23.72
C GLY A 144 57.00 -39.51 24.94
N GLN A 145 56.42 -38.44 25.48
CA GLN A 145 56.87 -37.77 26.70
C GLN A 145 55.91 -37.96 27.88
N SER A 146 54.60 -38.03 27.63
CA SER A 146 53.58 -38.18 28.68
C SER A 146 52.32 -38.82 28.12
N VAL A 147 52.13 -40.11 28.40
CA VAL A 147 50.97 -40.89 27.94
C VAL A 147 49.66 -40.23 28.33
N THR A 148 49.53 -39.79 29.59
CA THR A 148 48.33 -39.11 30.11
C THR A 148 47.98 -37.85 29.31
N SER A 149 48.98 -37.02 28.99
CA SER A 149 48.80 -35.77 28.25
C SER A 149 48.38 -36.03 26.80
N GLY A 150 49.04 -36.97 26.12
CA GLY A 150 48.69 -37.36 24.76
C GLY A 150 47.28 -37.96 24.68
N LEU A 151 46.87 -38.79 25.65
CA LEU A 151 45.50 -39.30 25.74
C LEU A 151 44.46 -38.19 25.90
N PHE A 152 44.78 -37.15 26.69
CA PHE A 152 43.89 -36.01 26.90
C PHE A 152 43.71 -35.18 25.61
N TYR A 153 44.80 -34.90 24.87
CA TYR A 153 44.73 -34.18 23.59
C TYR A 153 44.01 -34.98 22.50
N VAL A 154 44.32 -36.27 22.35
CA VAL A 154 43.64 -37.16 21.40
C VAL A 154 42.15 -37.27 21.75
N GLY A 155 41.80 -37.47 23.02
CA GLY A 155 40.42 -37.54 23.49
C GLY A 155 39.63 -36.26 23.24
N MET A 156 40.23 -35.08 23.53
CA MET A 156 39.61 -33.78 23.26
C MET A 156 39.42 -33.54 21.75
N GLY A 157 40.40 -33.91 20.91
CA GLY A 157 40.28 -33.83 19.45
C GLY A 157 39.18 -34.74 18.88
N LEU A 158 39.03 -35.94 19.44
CA LEU A 158 37.95 -36.89 19.09
C LEU A 158 36.56 -36.36 19.50
N PHE A 159 36.45 -35.75 20.69
CA PHE A 159 35.21 -35.11 21.16
C PHE A 159 34.83 -33.90 20.29
N ALA A 160 35.81 -33.06 19.93
CA ALA A 160 35.59 -31.88 19.09
C ALA A 160 35.14 -32.27 17.67
N THR A 161 35.83 -33.22 17.03
CA THR A 161 35.47 -33.70 15.68
C THR A 161 34.12 -34.43 15.68
N GLY A 162 33.86 -35.29 16.67
CA GLY A 162 32.56 -35.96 16.84
C GLY A 162 31.40 -34.99 17.03
N SER A 163 31.58 -33.92 17.82
CA SER A 163 30.58 -32.87 18.01
C SER A 163 30.25 -32.14 16.70
N VAL A 164 31.25 -31.78 15.89
CA VAL A 164 31.00 -31.14 14.58
C VAL A 164 30.25 -32.08 13.64
N VAL A 165 30.62 -33.36 13.56
CA VAL A 165 29.92 -34.36 12.73
C VAL A 165 28.43 -34.48 13.12
N PHE A 166 28.11 -34.37 14.41
CA PHE A 166 26.72 -34.38 14.89
C PHE A 166 25.94 -33.09 14.52
N PHE A 167 26.63 -31.94 14.43
CA PHE A 167 26.03 -30.67 14.00
C PHE A 167 25.83 -30.55 12.48
N VAL A 168 26.68 -31.15 11.64
CA VAL A 168 26.57 -31.12 10.17
C VAL A 168 25.15 -31.43 9.63
N PRO A 169 24.43 -32.48 10.05
CA PRO A 169 23.05 -32.73 9.59
C PRO A 169 22.03 -31.70 10.09
N ILE A 170 22.27 -31.06 11.25
CA ILE A 170 21.47 -29.93 11.74
C ILE A 170 21.66 -28.71 10.84
N LEU A 171 22.91 -28.41 10.46
CA LEU A 171 23.25 -27.30 9.56
C LEU A 171 22.69 -27.51 8.16
N LEU A 172 22.84 -28.71 7.60
CA LEU A 172 22.27 -29.06 6.29
C LEU A 172 20.74 -28.94 6.25
N LYS A 173 20.04 -29.31 7.34
CA LYS A 173 18.60 -29.06 7.49
C LYS A 173 18.28 -27.58 7.55
N LEU A 174 19.03 -26.80 8.33
CA LEU A 174 18.83 -25.36 8.48
C LEU A 174 19.05 -24.61 7.14
N THR A 175 20.12 -24.92 6.41
CA THR A 175 20.40 -24.36 5.08
C THR A 175 19.31 -24.72 4.07
N LYS A 176 18.83 -25.97 4.05
CA LYS A 176 17.69 -26.35 3.20
C LYS A 176 16.41 -25.61 3.57
N LEU A 177 16.11 -25.48 4.87
CA LEU A 177 14.94 -24.74 5.35
C LEU A 177 15.01 -23.26 4.94
N LEU A 178 16.17 -22.62 5.05
CA LEU A 178 16.37 -21.22 4.66
C LEU A 178 16.30 -21.03 3.14
N PHE A 179 16.85 -21.96 2.34
CA PHE A 179 16.69 -21.93 0.89
C PHE A 179 15.22 -22.15 0.46
N GLN A 180 14.48 -23.00 1.19
CA GLN A 180 13.05 -23.23 0.96
C GLN A 180 12.18 -22.04 1.40
N MET A 181 12.54 -21.35 2.49
CA MET A 181 11.96 -20.06 2.88
C MET A 181 12.16 -19.02 1.77
N MET A 182 13.39 -18.87 1.25
CA MET A 182 13.70 -17.94 0.16
C MET A 182 12.92 -18.28 -1.13
N MET A 183 12.89 -19.56 -1.51
CA MET A 183 12.13 -20.05 -2.67
C MET A 183 10.62 -19.79 -2.53
N ASN A 184 10.06 -19.98 -1.33
CA ASN A 184 8.65 -19.69 -1.04
C ASN A 184 8.37 -18.18 -1.02
N PHE A 185 9.28 -17.37 -0.48
CA PHE A 185 9.16 -15.91 -0.49
C PHE A 185 9.18 -15.35 -1.91
N VAL A 186 10.11 -15.79 -2.76
CA VAL A 186 10.14 -15.42 -4.19
C VAL A 186 8.85 -15.87 -4.92
N LYS A 187 8.36 -17.09 -4.65
CA LYS A 187 7.07 -17.59 -5.20
C LYS A 187 5.83 -16.90 -4.61
N TRP A 188 5.95 -16.19 -3.50
CA TRP A 188 4.87 -15.41 -2.88
C TRP A 188 4.85 -13.99 -3.44
N VAL A 189 6.00 -13.29 -3.41
CA VAL A 189 6.18 -11.98 -4.05
C VAL A 189 5.86 -12.04 -5.54
N GLY A 190 6.38 -13.05 -6.25
CA GLY A 190 6.11 -13.27 -7.68
C GLY A 190 4.61 -13.41 -7.99
N ARG A 191 3.87 -14.22 -7.22
CA ARG A 191 2.40 -14.31 -7.38
C ARG A 191 1.70 -12.98 -7.07
N ARG A 192 2.17 -12.24 -6.06
CA ARG A 192 1.56 -10.98 -5.62
C ARG A 192 1.72 -9.83 -6.61
N PHE A 193 2.68 -9.91 -7.54
CA PHE A 193 2.93 -8.88 -8.57
C PHE A 193 2.72 -9.34 -10.03
N VAL A 194 2.87 -10.63 -10.33
CA VAL A 194 2.83 -11.13 -11.73
C VAL A 194 1.46 -11.75 -12.09
N THR A 195 0.72 -12.30 -11.12
CA THR A 195 -0.59 -12.93 -11.37
C THR A 195 -1.72 -11.90 -11.42
N ASN A 196 -1.65 -10.94 -12.36
CA ASN A 196 -2.78 -10.09 -12.71
C ASN A 196 -2.83 -9.73 -14.21
N ARG A 197 -2.54 -10.71 -15.07
CA ARG A 197 -2.89 -10.69 -16.50
C ARG A 197 -3.62 -11.99 -16.85
N THR A 198 -4.95 -11.93 -16.78
CA THR A 198 -5.86 -12.95 -17.33
C THR A 198 -5.77 -12.95 -18.84
N ILE A 199 -4.99 -13.87 -19.41
CA ILE A 199 -4.98 -14.09 -20.86
C ILE A 199 -6.25 -14.90 -21.19
N HIS A 200 -7.21 -14.26 -21.85
CA HIS A 200 -8.40 -14.95 -22.37
C HIS A 200 -7.97 -15.98 -23.44
N PRO A 201 -8.36 -17.25 -23.33
CA PRO A 201 -8.24 -18.19 -24.44
C PRO A 201 -9.28 -17.82 -25.51
N SER A 202 -8.82 -17.26 -26.62
CA SER A 202 -9.66 -17.08 -27.81
C SER A 202 -10.06 -18.45 -28.35
N LYS A 203 -11.36 -18.74 -28.37
CA LYS A 203 -11.89 -19.89 -29.13
C LYS A 203 -11.54 -19.72 -30.61
N ILE A 204 -11.09 -20.81 -31.21
CA ILE A 204 -11.27 -21.18 -32.61
C ILE A 204 -11.84 -22.61 -32.58
#